data_AF-A0A1G2CG93-F1
#
_entry.id   AF-A0A1G2CG93-F1
#
_cell.length_a   1.000
_cell.length_b   1.000
_cell.length_c   1.000
_cell.angle_alpha   90.00
_cell.angle_beta   90.00
_cell.angle_gamma   90.00
#
_symmetry.space_group_name_H-M   'P 1'
#
loop_
_entity.id
_entity.type
_entity.pdbx_description
1 polymer ?
#
loop_
_entity_poly.entity_id
_entity_poly.type
_entity_poly.pdbx_seq_one_letter_code
_entity_poly.pdbx_strand_id
1 'polypeptide(L)'
;MSNEEDFSFEDKKVKFDFRNLRESGVDVWTRMLLRISPLRGVKRLSRKFGVDPDVADRAHELFKKSERIDIAPSKSGLRGFQLIIDGSTALYFYQDGDHFVYDGFEGGEYGKGDVTIFD
;
A
#
# COMPACT_ATOMS: atom_id res chain seq x y z
N MET A 1 5.29 28.91 3.51
CA MET A 1 5.11 28.47 2.12
C MET A 1 5.82 27.14 2.01
N SER A 2 5.09 26.05 2.20
CA SER A 2 5.61 24.69 2.06
C SER A 2 5.76 24.40 0.57
N ASN A 3 6.97 24.04 0.15
CA ASN A 3 7.22 23.48 -1.18
C ASN A 3 6.39 22.19 -1.30
N GLU A 4 5.30 22.28 -2.05
CA GLU A 4 4.66 21.12 -2.66
C GLU A 4 5.68 20.52 -3.63
N GLU A 5 6.48 19.56 -3.15
CA GLU A 5 7.18 18.66 -4.06
C GLU A 5 6.12 17.78 -4.72
N ASP A 6 5.61 18.31 -5.84
CA ASP A 6 4.73 17.63 -6.78
C ASP A 6 5.24 16.20 -7.01
N PHE A 7 4.38 15.26 -6.64
CA PHE A 7 4.67 13.84 -6.74
C PHE A 7 4.77 13.45 -8.23
N SER A 8 5.98 13.48 -8.78
CA SER A 8 6.27 13.04 -10.15
C SER A 8 6.09 11.52 -10.24
N PHE A 9 4.89 11.09 -10.63
CA PHE A 9 4.62 9.74 -11.12
C PHE A 9 5.39 9.41 -12.41
N GLU A 10 6.09 10.38 -13.00
CA GLU A 10 6.81 10.22 -14.27
C GLU A 10 8.11 9.41 -14.10
N ASP A 11 8.75 9.41 -12.92
CA ASP A 11 10.07 8.79 -12.74
C ASP A 11 10.05 7.29 -12.40
N LYS A 12 8.96 6.77 -11.83
CA LYS A 12 8.79 5.32 -11.62
C LYS A 12 7.79 4.80 -12.64
N LYS A 13 8.25 3.96 -13.57
CA LYS A 13 7.38 3.21 -14.51
C LYS A 13 6.45 2.28 -13.74
N VAL A 14 5.35 2.81 -13.21
CA VAL A 14 4.29 2.02 -12.58
C VAL A 14 3.67 1.16 -13.68
N LYS A 15 3.98 -0.13 -13.67
CA LYS A 15 3.37 -1.10 -14.57
C LYS A 15 2.00 -1.47 -14.01
N PHE A 16 0.95 -0.80 -14.51
CA PHE A 16 -0.42 -1.20 -14.23
C PHE A 16 -0.79 -2.46 -15.02
N ASP A 17 -1.28 -3.49 -14.34
CA ASP A 17 -1.84 -4.67 -14.99
C ASP A 17 -3.28 -4.42 -15.43
N PHE A 18 -3.43 -3.99 -16.68
CA PHE A 18 -4.73 -3.64 -17.26
C PHE A 18 -5.67 -4.83 -17.48
N ARG A 19 -5.19 -6.08 -17.40
CA ARG A 19 -6.05 -7.28 -17.46
C ARG A 19 -6.80 -7.46 -16.14
N ASN A 20 -6.07 -7.43 -15.03
CA ASN A 20 -6.65 -7.47 -13.69
C ASN A 20 -7.65 -6.32 -13.45
N LEU A 21 -7.34 -5.10 -13.89
CA LEU A 21 -8.26 -3.95 -13.78
C LEU A 21 -9.58 -4.15 -14.56
N ARG A 22 -9.56 -4.87 -15.69
CA ARG A 22 -10.77 -5.17 -16.47
C ARG A 22 -11.67 -6.15 -15.69
N GLU A 23 -11.09 -7.14 -15.05
CA GLU A 23 -11.79 -8.11 -14.21
C GLU A 23 -12.37 -7.44 -12.95
N SER A 24 -11.70 -6.43 -12.41
CA SER A 24 -12.20 -5.59 -11.31
C SER A 24 -13.25 -4.55 -11.73
N GLY A 25 -13.79 -4.62 -12.95
CA GLY A 25 -14.85 -3.72 -13.43
C GLY A 25 -14.42 -2.28 -13.69
N VAL A 26 -13.13 -2.01 -13.92
CA VAL A 26 -12.62 -0.67 -14.22
C VAL A 26 -12.96 -0.25 -15.65
N ASP A 27 -13.55 0.92 -15.78
CA ASP A 27 -14.01 1.48 -17.06
C ASP A 27 -12.84 1.74 -18.04
N VAL A 28 -13.11 1.66 -19.35
CA VAL A 28 -12.12 1.88 -20.42
C VAL A 28 -11.49 3.29 -20.30
N TRP A 29 -12.28 4.30 -19.93
CA TRP A 29 -11.78 5.67 -19.80
C TRP A 29 -10.82 5.84 -18.63
N THR A 30 -11.09 5.18 -17.50
CA THR A 30 -10.18 5.19 -16.36
C THR A 30 -8.85 4.52 -16.71
N ARG A 31 -8.86 3.46 -17.53
CA ARG A 31 -7.63 2.81 -18.03
C ARG A 31 -6.84 3.71 -18.97
N MET A 32 -7.52 4.43 -19.86
CA MET A 32 -6.88 5.43 -20.72
C MET A 32 -6.24 6.56 -19.90
N LEU A 33 -6.95 7.03 -18.86
CA LEU A 33 -6.44 8.03 -17.93
C LEU A 33 -5.20 7.54 -17.17
N LEU A 34 -5.17 6.30 -16.70
CA LEU A 34 -3.98 5.73 -16.05
C LEU A 34 -2.75 5.73 -16.96
N ARG A 35 -2.94 5.63 -18.28
CA ARG A 35 -1.84 5.63 -19.26
C ARG A 35 -1.35 7.03 -19.64
N ILE A 36 -2.24 8.03 -19.61
CA ILE A 36 -1.92 9.41 -20.02
C ILE A 36 -1.53 10.27 -18.81
N SER A 37 -2.23 10.10 -17.68
CA SER A 37 -2.00 10.81 -16.42
C SER A 37 -2.29 9.85 -15.27
N PRO A 38 -1.28 9.06 -14.84
CA PRO A 38 -1.41 8.06 -13.77
C PRO A 38 -2.08 8.62 -12.53
N LEU A 39 -1.70 9.83 -12.12
CA LEU A 39 -2.29 10.58 -11.00
C LEU A 39 -3.81 10.73 -11.12
N ARG A 40 -4.31 11.22 -12.26
CA ARG A 40 -5.76 11.40 -12.47
C ARG A 40 -6.47 10.07 -12.57
N GLY A 41 -5.83 9.06 -13.17
CA GLY A 41 -6.34 7.70 -13.25
C GLY A 41 -6.53 7.08 -11.88
N VAL A 42 -5.50 7.12 -11.02
CA VAL A 42 -5.54 6.59 -9.64
C VAL A 42 -6.55 7.35 -8.79
N LYS A 43 -6.62 8.68 -8.88
CA LYS A 43 -7.61 9.49 -8.15
C LYS A 43 -9.05 9.13 -8.53
N ARG A 44 -9.32 8.90 -9.82
CA ARG A 44 -10.63 8.45 -10.31
C ARG A 44 -10.93 7.01 -9.87
N LEU A 45 -9.94 6.13 -9.88
CA LEU A 45 -10.05 4.75 -9.43
C LEU A 45 -10.42 4.70 -7.93
N SER A 46 -9.69 5.46 -7.11
CA SER A 46 -9.88 5.57 -5.66
C SER A 46 -11.31 5.99 -5.33
N ARG A 47 -11.83 7.04 -5.98
CA ARG A 47 -13.24 7.47 -5.83
C ARG A 47 -14.24 6.39 -6.23
N LYS A 48 -13.97 5.63 -7.29
CA LYS A 48 -14.87 4.56 -7.77
C LYS A 48 -14.94 3.39 -6.78
N PHE A 49 -13.84 3.09 -6.10
CA PHE A 49 -13.77 2.02 -5.11
C PHE A 49 -14.07 2.48 -3.68
N GLY A 50 -14.54 3.72 -3.49
CA GLY A 50 -14.86 4.25 -2.16
C GLY A 50 -13.63 4.45 -1.28
N VAL A 51 -12.44 4.53 -1.87
CA VAL A 51 -11.21 4.84 -1.13
C VAL A 51 -11.26 6.32 -0.74
N ASP A 52 -11.17 6.56 0.56
CA ASP A 52 -11.05 7.89 1.13
C ASP A 52 -9.72 8.52 0.66
N PRO A 53 -9.75 9.64 -0.09
CA PRO A 53 -8.54 10.31 -0.57
C PRO A 53 -7.59 10.70 0.56
N ASP A 54 -8.12 11.15 1.71
CA ASP A 54 -7.30 11.60 2.83
C ASP A 54 -6.55 10.42 3.47
N VAL A 55 -7.20 9.25 3.52
CA VAL A 55 -6.56 8.00 3.97
C VAL A 55 -5.49 7.56 2.98
N ALA A 56 -5.78 7.63 1.68
CA ALA A 56 -4.81 7.27 0.65
C ALA A 56 -3.58 8.18 0.67
N ASP A 57 -3.77 9.49 0.83
CA ASP A 57 -2.68 10.47 0.89
C ASP A 57 -1.84 10.30 2.17
N ARG A 58 -2.46 9.99 3.31
CA ARG A 58 -1.72 9.68 4.55
C ARG A 58 -0.91 8.40 4.45
N ALA A 59 -1.50 7.34 3.89
CA ALA A 59 -0.80 6.09 3.64
C ALA A 59 0.36 6.31 2.66
N HIS A 60 0.14 7.12 1.64
CA HIS A 60 1.15 7.52 0.69
C HIS A 60 2.34 8.22 1.35
N GLU A 61 2.08 9.24 2.18
CA GLU A 61 3.13 9.96 2.89
C GLU A 61 3.91 9.08 3.88
N LEU A 62 3.25 8.11 4.49
CA LEU A 62 3.91 7.10 5.33
C LEU A 62 4.88 6.26 4.47
N PHE A 63 4.39 5.62 3.42
CA PHE A 63 5.19 4.70 2.61
C PHE A 63 6.20 5.40 1.69
N LYS A 64 6.02 6.69 1.39
CA LYS A 64 7.01 7.51 0.65
C LYS A 64 8.30 7.66 1.44
N LYS A 65 8.20 7.73 2.78
CA LYS A 65 9.34 7.92 3.68
C LYS A 65 10.01 6.61 4.10
N SER A 66 9.37 5.48 3.79
CA SER A 66 9.86 4.17 4.16
C SER A 66 10.72 3.56 3.07
N GLU A 67 11.93 3.17 3.45
CA GLU A 67 12.88 2.50 2.57
C GLU A 67 12.65 0.99 2.55
N ARG A 68 12.10 0.43 3.64
CA ARG A 68 11.91 -1.01 3.81
C ARG A 68 10.53 -1.34 4.39
N ILE A 69 9.84 -2.27 3.73
CA ILE A 69 8.60 -2.87 4.22
C ILE A 69 8.79 -4.39 4.26
N ASP A 70 8.68 -4.99 5.44
CA ASP A 70 8.69 -6.44 5.60
C ASP A 70 7.30 -6.95 5.97
N ILE A 71 6.94 -8.13 5.49
CA ILE A 71 5.73 -8.85 5.90
C ILE A 71 6.17 -10.16 6.55
N ALA A 72 5.74 -10.39 7.79
CA ALA A 72 6.07 -11.60 8.52
C ALA A 72 4.82 -12.23 9.14
N PRO A 73 4.77 -13.56 9.32
CA PRO A 73 3.69 -14.20 10.06
C PRO A 73 3.61 -13.65 11.49
N SER A 74 2.38 -13.55 12.03
CA SER A 74 2.19 -13.13 13.42
C SER A 74 2.71 -14.21 14.38
N LYS A 75 3.43 -13.80 15.43
CA LYS A 75 3.96 -14.69 16.47
C LYS A 75 2.94 -14.99 17.59
N SER A 76 1.73 -14.43 17.52
CA SER A 76 0.69 -14.50 18.56
C SER A 76 0.00 -15.88 18.68
N GLY A 77 0.33 -16.85 17.81
CA GLY A 77 -0.36 -18.15 17.74
C GLY A 77 -1.71 -18.10 17.01
N LEU A 78 -2.20 -16.91 16.67
CA LEU A 78 -3.34 -16.70 15.78
C LEU A 78 -2.87 -16.62 14.32
N ARG A 79 -3.74 -17.02 13.39
CA ARG A 79 -3.47 -16.85 11.96
C ARG A 79 -3.48 -15.36 11.65
N GLY A 80 -2.36 -14.81 11.23
CA GLY A 80 -2.18 -13.37 11.09
C GLY A 80 -0.81 -13.02 10.53
N PHE A 81 -0.55 -11.74 10.34
CA PHE A 81 0.74 -11.22 9.90
C PHE A 81 1.05 -9.90 10.59
N GLN A 82 2.32 -9.50 10.53
CA GLN A 82 2.77 -8.18 10.90
C GLN A 82 3.41 -7.51 9.68
N LEU A 83 3.17 -6.22 9.54
CA LEU A 83 3.81 -5.35 8.55
C LEU A 83 4.82 -4.48 9.28
N ILE A 84 6.10 -4.64 8.97
CA ILE A 84 7.20 -3.92 9.62
C ILE A 84 7.69 -2.83 8.68
N ILE A 85 7.74 -1.61 9.18
CA ILE A 85 8.14 -0.40 8.47
C ILE A 85 9.48 0.04 9.02
N ASP A 86 10.49 0.11 8.15
CA ASP A 86 11.86 0.56 8.41
C ASP A 86 12.52 -0.13 9.61
N GLY A 87 12.12 -1.37 9.91
CA GLY A 87 12.63 -2.13 11.06
C GLY A 87 12.34 -1.49 12.42
N SER A 88 11.42 -0.54 12.51
CA SER A 88 11.16 0.21 13.75
C SER A 88 9.69 0.24 14.17
N THR A 89 8.78 0.09 13.21
CA THR A 89 7.33 0.14 13.46
C THR A 89 6.69 -1.14 12.94
N ALA A 90 6.06 -1.93 13.81
CA ALA A 90 5.29 -3.11 13.41
C ALA A 90 3.79 -2.85 13.55
N LEU A 91 3.03 -3.17 12.51
CA LEU A 91 1.57 -3.18 12.50
C LEU A 91 1.08 -4.62 12.52
N TYR A 92 0.18 -4.95 13.43
CA TYR A 92 -0.28 -6.31 13.65
C TYR A 92 -1.66 -6.54 13.05
N PHE A 93 -1.85 -7.71 12.45
CA PHE A 93 -3.11 -8.14 11.87
C PHE A 93 -3.40 -9.59 12.24
N TYR A 94 -4.63 -9.88 12.63
CA TYR A 94 -5.14 -11.25 12.81
C TYR A 94 -6.25 -11.54 11.80
N GLN A 95 -6.44 -12.81 11.46
CA GLN A 95 -7.49 -13.25 10.56
C GLN A 95 -8.80 -13.42 11.33
N ASP A 96 -9.84 -12.75 10.84
CA ASP A 96 -11.22 -12.96 11.26
C ASP A 96 -12.04 -13.44 10.06
N GLY A 97 -12.40 -14.72 10.05
CA GLY A 97 -13.09 -15.35 8.92
C GLY A 97 -12.31 -15.24 7.60
N ASP A 98 -12.82 -14.45 6.67
CA ASP A 98 -12.30 -14.26 5.31
C ASP A 98 -11.42 -13.02 5.13
N HIS A 99 -11.19 -12.23 6.19
CA HIS A 99 -10.40 -10.99 6.12
C HIS A 99 -9.42 -10.86 7.30
N PHE A 100 -8.54 -9.86 7.21
CA PHE A 100 -7.61 -9.52 8.28
C PHE A 100 -8.05 -8.23 8.98
N VAL A 101 -7.96 -8.23 10.31
CA VAL A 101 -8.32 -7.11 11.18
C VAL A 101 -7.06 -6.58 11.84
N TYR A 102 -6.96 -5.25 11.93
CA TYR A 102 -5.86 -4.57 12.59
C TYR A 102 -5.96 -4.74 14.12
N ASP A 103 -4.86 -5.20 14.72
CA ASP A 103 -4.78 -5.54 16.15
C ASP A 103 -4.00 -4.50 16.96
N GLY A 104 -3.20 -3.66 16.31
CA GLY A 104 -2.40 -2.63 16.97
C GLY A 104 -1.04 -2.41 16.33
N PHE A 105 -0.21 -1.62 16.99
CA PHE A 105 1.15 -1.35 16.56
C PHE A 105 2.14 -1.40 17.73
N GLU A 106 3.40 -1.65 17.40
CA GLU A 106 4.53 -1.57 18.32
C GLU A 106 5.66 -0.77 17.68
N GLY A 107 6.34 0.04 18.51
CA GLY A 107 7.52 0.78 18.12
C GLY A 107 8.75 0.26 18.87
N GLY A 108 9.81 -0.06 18.15
CA GLY A 108 11.06 -0.58 18.71
C GLY A 108 11.98 -1.14 17.64
N GLU A 109 13.28 -1.24 17.92
CA GLU A 109 14.23 -1.83 16.97
C GLU A 109 13.91 -3.31 16.73
N TYR A 110 13.46 -3.63 15.51
CA TYR A 110 13.31 -5.01 15.07
C TYR A 110 14.68 -5.56 14.68
N GLY A 111 15.25 -6.36 15.58
CA GLY A 111 16.43 -7.17 15.30
C GLY A 111 16.13 -8.18 14.20
N LYS A 112 16.57 -7.86 12.98
CA LYS A 112 16.66 -8.72 11.77
C LYS A 112 16.24 -10.18 12.00
N GLY A 113 15.00 -10.52 11.65
CA GLY A 113 14.71 -11.87 11.19
C GLY A 113 15.02 -11.90 9.69
N ASP A 114 15.76 -12.91 9.21
CA ASP A 114 15.90 -13.17 7.78
C ASP A 114 14.50 -13.27 7.17
N VAL A 115 14.10 -12.23 6.44
CA VAL A 115 12.83 -12.19 5.73
C VAL A 115 13.06 -12.88 4.39
N THR A 116 12.31 -13.94 4.14
CA THR A 116 12.32 -14.63 2.85
C THR A 116 11.79 -13.67 1.79
N ILE A 117 12.68 -13.21 0.90
CA ILE A 117 12.29 -12.50 -0.32
C ILE A 117 11.74 -13.56 -1.28
N PHE A 118 10.45 -13.45 -1.60
CA PHE A 118 9.87 -14.20 -2.72
C PHE A 118 10.08 -13.34 -3.99
N ASP A 119 10.96 -13.80 -4.88
CA ASP A 119 11.14 -13.29 -6.24
C ASP A 119 10.13 -13.97 -7.20
#